data_AF-A0A929QK47-F1
#
_entry.id   AF-A0A929QK47-F1
#
_cell.length_a   1.000
_cell.length_b   1.000
_cell.length_c   1.000
_cell.angle_alpha   90.00
_cell.angle_beta   90.00
_cell.angle_gamma   90.00
#
_symmetry.space_group_name_H-M   'P 1'
#
loop_
_entity.id
_entity.type
_entity.pdbx_description
1 polymer ?
#
loop_
_entity_poly.entity_id
_entity_poly.type
_entity_poly.pdbx_seq_one_letter_code
_entity_poly.pdbx_strand_id
1 'polypeptide(L)'
;DSNFTEALSKFEACCAANDARSCAKAGAIYQLGKTDVPDSSKALEFYNKACQGGEKEGCSAAGGIYLDNDPQKARELFNKACEQNDGYSCGMIGSILIEAKKFKEAYTFLEKGCKLSDKMSCEFAGDLKRSKQL
;
A
#
# COMPACT_ATOMS: atom_id res chain seq x y z
N ASP A 1 19.32 0.36 18.38
CA ASP A 1 18.15 -0.01 19.20
C ASP A 1 17.55 1.16 19.98
N SER A 2 18.32 1.99 20.71
CA SER A 2 17.77 3.12 21.50
C SER A 2 16.99 4.18 20.69
N ASN A 3 17.28 4.35 19.39
CA ASN A 3 16.65 5.37 18.54
C ASN A 3 15.22 5.00 18.11
N PHE A 4 14.93 3.73 17.83
CA PHE A 4 13.60 3.34 17.35
C PHE A 4 12.53 3.37 18.43
N THR A 5 12.87 3.06 19.69
CA THR A 5 11.91 3.12 20.80
C THR A 5 11.48 4.56 21.11
N GLU A 6 12.45 5.49 21.13
CA GLU A 6 12.14 6.91 21.30
C GLU A 6 11.37 7.47 20.10
N ALA A 7 11.78 7.12 18.87
CA ALA A 7 11.09 7.52 17.66
C ALA A 7 9.66 6.98 17.61
N LEU A 8 9.46 5.72 18.01
CA LEU A 8 8.14 5.11 18.09
C LEU A 8 7.23 5.90 19.03
N SER A 9 7.69 6.18 20.25
CA SER A 9 6.89 6.95 21.22
C SER A 9 6.49 8.33 20.67
N LYS A 10 7.41 9.02 19.97
CA LYS A 10 7.13 10.30 19.32
C LYS A 10 6.11 10.16 18.19
N PHE A 11 6.27 9.17 17.31
CA PHE A 11 5.34 8.93 16.21
C PHE A 11 3.95 8.53 16.71
N GLU A 12 3.85 7.73 17.78
CA GLU A 12 2.57 7.40 18.41
C GLU A 12 1.88 8.64 18.96
N ALA A 13 2.60 9.51 19.66
CA ALA A 13 2.05 10.76 20.20
C ALA A 13 1.57 11.70 19.07
N CYS A 14 2.35 11.89 18.01
CA CYS A 14 1.94 12.68 16.85
C CYS A 14 0.77 12.05 16.09
N CYS A 15 0.75 10.73 15.95
CA CYS A 15 -0.37 10.01 15.35
C CYS A 15 -1.66 10.20 16.16
N ALA A 16 -1.59 10.17 17.50
CA ALA A 16 -2.72 10.48 18.38
C ALA A 16 -3.21 11.93 18.23
N ALA A 17 -2.36 12.84 17.77
CA ALA A 17 -2.72 14.21 17.38
C ALA A 17 -3.19 14.33 15.91
N ASN A 18 -3.56 13.21 15.26
CA ASN A 18 -4.01 13.10 13.87
C ASN A 18 -2.95 13.41 12.80
N ASP A 19 -1.67 13.32 13.12
CA ASP A 19 -0.61 13.38 12.09
C ASP A 19 -0.51 12.07 11.33
N ALA A 20 -1.12 12.03 10.14
CA ALA A 20 -1.23 10.82 9.31
C ALA A 20 0.13 10.22 8.93
N ARG A 21 1.12 11.07 8.65
CA ARG A 21 2.49 10.64 8.34
C ARG A 21 3.15 9.94 9.52
N SER A 22 3.00 10.48 10.74
CA SER A 22 3.51 9.83 11.96
C SER A 22 2.83 8.49 12.21
N CYS A 23 1.52 8.38 11.94
CA CYS A 23 0.85 7.09 11.97
C CYS A 23 1.52 6.09 11.01
N ALA A 24 1.83 6.48 9.78
CA ALA A 24 2.54 5.60 8.84
C ALA A 24 3.94 5.20 9.33
N LYS A 25 4.68 6.12 9.97
CA LYS A 25 6.00 5.81 10.54
C LYS A 25 5.93 4.85 11.74
N ALA A 26 4.96 5.03 12.64
CA ALA A 26 4.71 4.09 13.73
C ALA A 26 4.34 2.70 13.19
N GLY A 27 3.46 2.63 12.19
CA GLY A 27 3.09 1.39 11.51
C GLY A 27 4.28 0.65 10.93
N ALA A 28 5.21 1.38 10.30
CA ALA A 28 6.44 0.80 9.74
C ALA A 28 7.38 0.24 10.81
N ILE A 29 7.50 0.90 11.96
CA ILE A 29 8.31 0.41 13.09
C ILE A 29 7.74 -0.92 13.60
N TYR A 30 6.42 -1.00 13.78
CA TYR A 30 5.76 -2.24 14.20
C TYR A 30 5.86 -3.35 13.15
N GLN A 31 5.64 -3.04 11.88
CA GLN A 31 5.72 -4.02 10.80
C GLN A 31 7.12 -4.64 10.66
N LEU A 32 8.16 -3.82 10.84
CA LEU A 32 9.54 -4.25 10.69
C LEU A 32 10.16 -4.82 11.97
N GLY A 33 9.45 -4.77 13.10
CA GLY A 33 9.99 -5.17 14.39
C GLY A 33 11.26 -4.41 14.78
N LYS A 34 11.25 -3.08 14.68
CA LYS A 34 12.45 -2.25 14.99
C LYS A 34 12.66 -1.98 16.48
N THR A 35 11.65 -2.21 17.31
CA THR A 35 11.68 -2.02 18.77
C THR A 35 11.46 -3.32 19.53
N ASP A 36 10.87 -4.32 18.89
CA ASP A 36 10.56 -5.66 19.38
C ASP A 36 10.36 -6.58 18.16
N VAL A 37 9.74 -7.74 18.31
CA VAL A 37 9.33 -8.58 17.18
C VAL A 37 8.28 -7.88 16.29
N PRO A 38 8.23 -8.20 14.98
CA PRO A 38 7.21 -7.67 14.08
C PRO A 38 5.77 -7.92 14.57
N ASP A 39 4.94 -6.87 14.50
CA ASP A 39 3.52 -6.92 14.87
C ASP A 39 2.66 -6.32 13.75
N SER A 40 2.16 -7.20 12.87
CA SER A 40 1.30 -6.81 11.74
C SER A 40 -0.05 -6.25 12.19
N SER A 41 -0.55 -6.63 13.38
CA SER A 41 -1.85 -6.16 13.87
C SER A 41 -1.76 -4.70 14.30
N LYS A 42 -0.72 -4.35 15.08
CA LYS A 42 -0.43 -2.94 15.40
C LYS A 42 -0.08 -2.14 14.16
N ALA A 43 0.75 -2.70 13.27
CA ALA A 43 1.07 -2.03 12.00
C ALA A 43 -0.20 -1.65 11.22
N LEU A 44 -1.15 -2.59 11.09
CA LEU A 44 -2.44 -2.34 10.45
C LEU A 44 -3.24 -1.24 11.14
N GLU A 45 -3.28 -1.19 12.48
CA GLU A 45 -3.99 -0.14 13.20
C GLU A 45 -3.45 1.26 12.81
N PHE A 46 -2.13 1.42 12.86
CA PHE A 46 -1.46 2.68 12.54
C PHE A 46 -1.56 3.02 11.05
N TYR A 47 -1.39 2.06 10.16
CA TYR A 47 -1.56 2.28 8.72
C TYR A 47 -3.00 2.63 8.33
N ASN A 48 -4.00 2.04 8.96
CA ASN A 48 -5.40 2.41 8.73
C ASN A 48 -5.67 3.85 9.20
N LYS A 49 -5.14 4.28 10.34
CA LYS A 49 -5.21 5.68 10.79
C LYS A 49 -4.53 6.62 9.81
N ALA A 50 -3.33 6.27 9.35
CA ALA A 50 -2.61 7.03 8.32
C ALA A 50 -3.44 7.16 7.02
N CYS A 51 -4.01 6.05 6.56
CA CYS A 51 -4.86 6.01 5.37
C CYS A 51 -6.11 6.90 5.52
N GLN A 52 -6.78 6.84 6.67
CA GLN A 52 -7.94 7.69 6.98
C GLN A 52 -7.56 9.18 7.04
N GLY A 53 -6.34 9.49 7.47
CA GLY A 53 -5.79 10.85 7.49
C GLY A 53 -5.25 11.34 6.14
N GLY A 54 -5.41 10.57 5.05
CA GLY A 54 -4.98 10.96 3.71
C GLY A 54 -3.49 10.72 3.41
N GLU A 55 -2.80 9.91 4.21
CA GLU A 55 -1.45 9.44 3.87
C GLU A 55 -1.56 8.16 3.03
N LYS A 56 -1.32 8.29 1.72
CA LYS A 56 -1.42 7.19 0.75
C LYS A 56 -0.50 6.01 1.08
N GLU A 57 0.67 6.26 1.66
CA GLU A 57 1.61 5.24 2.11
C GLU A 57 0.98 4.34 3.18
N GLY A 58 0.12 4.90 4.04
CA GLY A 58 -0.66 4.13 5.00
C GLY A 58 -1.63 3.18 4.33
N CYS A 59 -2.37 3.65 3.32
CA CYS A 59 -3.28 2.80 2.56
C CYS A 59 -2.52 1.68 1.82
N SER A 60 -1.41 2.03 1.15
CA SER A 60 -0.58 1.09 0.41
C SER A 60 0.01 0.00 1.32
N ALA A 61 0.57 0.40 2.47
CA ALA A 61 1.15 -0.54 3.42
C ALA A 61 0.10 -1.45 4.07
N ALA A 62 -1.08 -0.92 4.42
CA ALA A 62 -2.19 -1.74 4.89
C ALA A 62 -2.67 -2.74 3.82
N GLY A 63 -2.73 -2.30 2.56
CA GLY A 63 -3.05 -3.18 1.43
C GLY A 63 -2.06 -4.32 1.28
N GLY A 64 -0.76 -4.05 1.43
CA GLY A 64 0.29 -5.06 1.41
C GLY A 64 0.15 -6.12 2.49
N ILE A 65 -0.30 -5.76 3.70
CA ILE A 65 -0.53 -6.73 4.78
C ILE A 65 -1.74 -7.64 4.47
N TYR A 66 -2.76 -7.13 3.78
CA TYR A 66 -3.94 -7.92 3.41
C TYR A 66 -3.75 -8.75 2.15
N LEU A 67 -2.71 -8.53 1.35
CA LEU A 67 -2.59 -9.09 -0.01
C LEU A 67 -2.80 -10.61 -0.07
N ASP A 68 -2.17 -11.37 0.82
CA ASP A 68 -2.23 -12.83 0.81
C ASP A 68 -3.50 -13.40 1.49
N ASN A 69 -4.06 -12.66 2.44
CA ASN A 69 -5.15 -13.16 3.30
C ASN A 69 -6.54 -12.69 2.84
N ASP A 70 -6.63 -11.48 2.30
CA ASP A 70 -7.85 -10.85 1.82
C ASP A 70 -7.55 -9.93 0.62
N PRO A 71 -7.39 -10.51 -0.59
CA PRO A 71 -7.09 -9.74 -1.80
C PRO A 71 -8.15 -8.70 -2.15
N GLN A 72 -9.42 -8.88 -1.73
CA GLN A 72 -10.47 -7.89 -1.96
C GLN A 72 -10.23 -6.65 -1.09
N LYS A 73 -9.97 -6.84 0.19
CA LYS A 73 -9.63 -5.74 1.10
C LYS A 73 -8.32 -5.07 0.73
N ALA A 74 -7.32 -5.85 0.31
CA ALA A 74 -6.07 -5.32 -0.23
C ALA A 74 -6.33 -4.40 -1.43
N ARG A 75 -7.16 -4.84 -2.39
CA ARG A 75 -7.55 -4.05 -3.56
C ARG A 75 -8.25 -2.75 -3.18
N GLU A 76 -9.14 -2.76 -2.20
CA GLU A 76 -9.81 -1.54 -1.72
C GLU A 76 -8.82 -0.52 -1.15
N LEU A 77 -7.86 -0.98 -0.35
CA LEU A 77 -6.82 -0.13 0.24
C LEU A 77 -5.85 0.41 -0.81
N PHE A 78 -5.40 -0.45 -1.72
CA PHE A 78 -4.59 -0.01 -2.85
C PHE A 78 -5.37 0.96 -3.76
N ASN A 79 -6.68 0.80 -3.93
CA ASN A 79 -7.48 1.75 -4.72
C ASN A 79 -7.45 3.14 -4.11
N LYS A 80 -7.62 3.26 -2.79
CA LYS A 80 -7.50 4.54 -2.08
C LYS A 80 -6.12 5.19 -2.27
N ALA A 81 -5.04 4.40 -2.23
CA ALA A 81 -3.69 4.92 -2.48
C ALA A 81 -3.49 5.31 -3.96
N CYS A 82 -3.98 4.51 -4.90
CA CYS A 82 -3.93 4.76 -6.33
C CYS A 82 -4.71 6.02 -6.73
N GLU A 83 -5.85 6.30 -6.10
CA GLU A 83 -6.60 7.56 -6.23
C GLU A 83 -5.80 8.77 -5.76
N GLN A 84 -4.86 8.58 -4.83
CA GLN A 84 -3.91 9.58 -4.34
C GLN A 84 -2.58 9.59 -5.11
N ASN A 85 -2.59 9.12 -6.35
CA ASN A 85 -1.43 9.08 -7.25
C ASN A 85 -0.26 8.21 -6.72
N ASP A 86 -0.55 7.15 -5.96
CA ASP A 86 0.44 6.11 -5.68
C ASP A 86 0.53 5.12 -6.85
N GLY A 87 1.58 5.24 -7.66
CA GLY A 87 1.77 4.40 -8.85
C GLY A 87 1.92 2.92 -8.52
N TYR A 88 2.64 2.60 -7.44
CA TYR A 88 2.81 1.24 -6.96
C TYR A 88 1.46 0.58 -6.64
N SER A 89 0.59 1.27 -5.89
CA SER A 89 -0.74 0.74 -5.55
C SER A 89 -1.62 0.51 -6.78
N CYS A 90 -1.54 1.38 -7.80
CA CYS A 90 -2.22 1.12 -9.07
C CYS A 90 -1.70 -0.17 -9.73
N GLY A 91 -0.38 -0.40 -9.69
CA GLY A 91 0.25 -1.63 -10.15
C GLY A 91 -0.23 -2.87 -9.40
N MET A 92 -0.33 -2.79 -8.07
CA MET A 92 -0.81 -3.89 -7.23
C MET A 92 -2.27 -4.27 -7.54
N ILE A 93 -3.14 -3.30 -7.79
CA ILE A 93 -4.51 -3.57 -8.27
C ILE A 93 -4.46 -4.31 -9.61
N GLY A 94 -3.59 -3.88 -10.52
CA GLY A 94 -3.33 -4.55 -11.79
C GLY A 94 -2.98 -6.02 -11.62
N SER A 95 -2.03 -6.33 -10.72
CA SER A 95 -1.62 -7.71 -10.40
C SER A 95 -2.77 -8.55 -9.85
N ILE A 96 -3.52 -8.03 -8.88
CA ILE A 96 -4.70 -8.70 -8.31
C ILE A 96 -5.74 -9.02 -9.41
N LEU A 97 -5.95 -8.09 -10.34
CA LEU A 97 -6.90 -8.27 -11.44
C LEU A 97 -6.39 -9.26 -12.51
N ILE A 98 -5.08 -9.33 -12.75
CA ILE A 98 -4.48 -10.36 -13.62
C ILE A 98 -4.72 -11.75 -13.05
N GLU A 99 -4.49 -11.95 -11.75
CA GLU A 99 -4.76 -13.22 -11.07
C GLU A 99 -6.23 -13.61 -11.15
N ALA A 100 -7.13 -12.62 -11.02
CA ALA A 100 -8.56 -12.78 -11.23
C ALA A 100 -8.98 -12.91 -12.70
N LYS A 101 -8.04 -12.95 -13.65
CA LYS A 101 -8.26 -13.01 -15.12
C LYS A 101 -9.11 -11.87 -15.69
N LYS A 102 -9.11 -10.71 -15.01
CA LYS A 102 -9.81 -9.48 -15.40
C LYS A 102 -8.88 -8.55 -16.18
N PHE A 103 -8.39 -9.01 -17.32
CA PHE A 103 -7.29 -8.36 -18.05
C PHE A 103 -7.59 -6.92 -18.49
N LYS A 104 -8.81 -6.64 -18.95
CA LYS A 104 -9.20 -5.27 -19.38
C LYS A 104 -9.22 -4.27 -18.22
N GLU A 105 -9.72 -4.69 -17.06
CA GLU A 105 -9.68 -3.87 -15.84
C GLU A 105 -8.22 -3.71 -15.38
N ALA A 106 -7.45 -4.81 -15.33
CA ALA A 106 -6.04 -4.79 -14.95
C ALA A 106 -5.25 -3.79 -15.79
N TYR A 107 -5.41 -3.83 -17.11
CA TYR A 107 -4.75 -2.93 -18.04
C TYR A 107 -5.01 -1.46 -17.74
N THR A 108 -6.24 -1.11 -17.35
CA THR A 108 -6.60 0.27 -17.00
C THR A 108 -5.82 0.77 -15.77
N PHE A 109 -5.72 -0.06 -14.73
CA PHE A 109 -4.94 0.28 -13.54
C PHE A 109 -3.43 0.29 -13.80
N LEU A 110 -2.92 -0.65 -14.60
CA LEU A 110 -1.51 -0.70 -14.98
C LEU A 110 -1.12 0.50 -15.86
N GLU A 111 -1.96 0.95 -16.78
CA GLU A 111 -1.71 2.20 -17.51
C GLU A 111 -1.64 3.42 -16.60
N LYS A 112 -2.52 3.47 -15.59
CA LYS A 112 -2.49 4.54 -14.59
C LYS A 112 -1.20 4.49 -13.76
N GLY A 113 -0.81 3.31 -13.27
CA GLY A 113 0.45 3.09 -12.56
C GLY A 113 1.67 3.51 -13.40
N CYS A 114 1.67 3.14 -14.69
CA CYS A 114 2.72 3.52 -15.64
C CYS A 114 2.82 5.05 -15.83
N LYS A 115 1.69 5.75 -15.98
CA LYS A 115 1.65 7.23 -16.04
C LYS A 115 2.16 7.88 -14.75
N LEU A 116 2.05 7.18 -13.63
CA LEU A 116 2.60 7.57 -12.33
C LEU A 116 4.05 7.10 -12.12
N SER A 117 4.74 6.75 -13.22
CA SER A 117 6.15 6.35 -13.23
C SER A 117 6.46 5.03 -12.50
N ASP A 118 5.46 4.18 -12.25
CA ASP A 118 5.69 2.81 -11.79
C ASP A 118 6.13 1.92 -12.98
N LYS A 119 7.40 1.52 -12.98
CA LYS A 119 8.02 0.79 -14.09
C LYS A 119 7.39 -0.59 -14.31
N MET A 120 7.09 -1.31 -13.22
CA MET A 120 6.47 -2.64 -13.31
C MET A 120 5.09 -2.56 -13.95
N SER A 121 4.32 -1.52 -13.63
CA SER A 121 3.03 -1.27 -14.27
C SER A 121 3.16 -1.06 -15.78
N CYS A 122 4.18 -0.35 -16.26
CA CYS A 122 4.44 -0.20 -17.69
C CYS A 122 4.76 -1.54 -18.37
N GLU A 123 5.58 -2.38 -17.73
CA GLU A 123 5.96 -3.68 -18.24
C GLU A 123 4.74 -4.61 -18.38
N PHE A 124 3.96 -4.77 -17.31
CA PHE A 124 2.76 -5.61 -17.33
C PHE A 124 1.68 -5.08 -18.29
N ALA A 125 1.48 -3.77 -18.40
CA ALA A 125 0.57 -3.21 -19.40
C ALA A 125 1.03 -3.55 -20.83
N GLY A 126 2.35 -3.50 -21.08
CA GLY A 126 2.95 -3.90 -22.34
C GLY A 126 2.76 -5.39 -22.65
N ASP A 127 2.93 -6.27 -21.66
CA ASP A 127 2.72 -7.70 -21.81
C ASP A 127 1.27 -8.05 -22.12
N LEU A 128 0.31 -7.43 -21.42
CA LEU A 128 -1.11 -7.64 -21.70
C LEU A 128 -1.50 -7.22 -23.12
N LYS A 129 -0.94 -6.11 -23.63
CA LYS A 129 -1.13 -5.70 -25.03
C LYS A 129 -0.60 -6.74 -26.02
N ARG A 130 0.49 -7.42 -25.70
CA ARG A 130 1.10 -8.45 -26.55
C ARG A 130 0.41 -9.80 -26.44
N SER A 131 -0.24 -10.10 -25.31
CA SER A 131 -0.77 -11.44 -25.00
C SER A 131 -2.11 -11.80 -25.67
N LYS A 132 -2.72 -10.88 -26.44
CA LYS A 132 -4.08 -11.03 -27.04
C LYS A 132 -5.19 -11.31 -26.00
N GLN A 133 -4.97 -10.96 -24.73
CA GLN A 133 -5.94 -11.15 -23.64
C GLN A 133 -6.84 -9.92 -23.38
N LEU A 134 -6.66 -8.85 -24.15
CA LEU A 134 -7.42 -7.60 -24.08
C LEU A 134 -8.54 -7.52 -25.12
#